data_AF-A0A920TET3-F1
#
_entry.id   AF-A0A920TET3-F1
#
_cell.length_a   1.000
_cell.length_b   1.000
_cell.length_c   1.000
_cell.angle_alpha   90.00
_cell.angle_beta   90.00
_cell.angle_gamma   90.00
#
_symmetry.space_group_name_H-M   'P 1'
#
loop_
_entity.id
_entity.type
_entity.pdbx_description
1 polymer ?
#
loop_
_entity_poly.entity_id
_entity_poly.type
_entity_poly.pdbx_seq_one_letter_code
_entity_poly.pdbx_strand_id
1 'polypeptide(L)' 'MSTVAALSQGLSDNLLRRAADVCFKEKRTVVMVPRETPLHAIHLRNLSDLAMMGATILPPNPAFYLFQNS' A
#
# COMPACT_ATOMS: atom_id res chain seq x y z
N MET A 1 -6.05 7.62 -3.99
CA MET A 1 -5.13 7.17 -2.90
C MET A 1 -5.55 7.63 -1.49
N SER A 2 -6.84 7.58 -1.12
CA SER A 2 -7.29 8.05 0.21
C SER A 2 -6.95 7.09 1.36
N THR A 3 -7.08 5.78 1.16
CA THR A 3 -6.76 4.77 2.18
C THR A 3 -5.27 4.77 2.55
N VAL A 4 -4.38 4.86 1.57
CA VAL A 4 -2.93 4.97 1.83
C VAL A 4 -2.60 6.25 2.58
N ALA A 5 -3.17 7.38 2.17
CA ALA A 5 -2.97 8.64 2.90
C ALA A 5 -3.43 8.54 4.35
N ALA A 6 -4.64 8.01 4.58
CA ALA A 6 -5.17 7.82 5.92
C ALA A 6 -4.26 6.92 6.77
N LEU A 7 -3.80 5.79 6.23
CA LEU A 7 -2.92 4.87 6.95
C LEU A 7 -1.53 5.45 7.22
N SER A 8 -0.93 6.16 6.26
CA SER A 8 0.37 6.83 6.46
C SER A 8 0.33 7.88 7.58
N GLN A 9 -0.87 8.42 7.87
CA GLN A 9 -1.11 9.41 8.91
C GLN A 9 -1.70 8.79 10.20
N GLY A 10 -1.86 7.47 10.28
CA GLY A 10 -2.43 6.78 11.44
C GLY A 10 -3.93 7.02 11.66
N LEU A 11 -4.68 7.45 10.63
CA LEU A 11 -6.11 7.68 10.72
C LEU A 11 -6.90 6.35 10.67
N SER A 12 -7.73 6.13 11.69
CA SER A 12 -8.55 4.92 11.88
C SER A 12 -10.06 5.23 11.93
N ASP A 13 -10.56 5.93 10.92
CA ASP A 13 -11.96 6.40 10.80
C ASP A 13 -12.92 5.34 10.22
N ASN A 14 -12.43 4.17 9.81
CA ASN A 14 -13.27 3.03 9.45
C ASN A 14 -12.60 1.68 9.80
N LEU A 15 -13.38 0.61 9.71
CA LEU A 15 -12.94 -0.74 10.10
C LEU A 15 -11.70 -1.20 9.32
N LEU A 16 -11.64 -0.95 8.01
CA LEU A 16 -10.51 -1.36 7.18
C LEU A 16 -9.22 -0.67 7.64
N ARG A 17 -9.28 0.65 7.85
CA ARG A 17 -8.11 1.43 8.27
C ARG A 17 -7.67 1.06 9.67
N ARG A 18 -8.63 0.85 10.58
CA ARG A 18 -8.34 0.37 11.95
C ARG A 18 -7.75 -1.03 11.97
N ALA A 19 -8.22 -1.93 11.11
CA ALA A 19 -7.67 -3.28 11.00
C ALA A 19 -6.21 -3.24 10.52
N ALA A 20 -5.91 -2.41 9.51
CA ALA A 20 -4.53 -2.23 9.05
C ALA A 20 -3.63 -1.58 10.11
N ASP A 21 -4.12 -0.57 10.85
CA ASP A 21 -3.41 0.04 11.98
C ASP A 21 -3.09 -0.99 13.09
N VAL A 22 -4.04 -1.88 13.40
CA VAL A 22 -3.80 -3.01 14.31
C VAL A 22 -2.77 -3.99 13.74
N CYS A 23 -2.78 -4.26 12.42
CA CYS A 23 -1.75 -5.11 11.83
C CYS A 23 -0.36 -4.47 11.92
N PHE A 24 -0.24 -3.17 11.69
CA PHE A 24 1.03 -2.45 11.86
C PHE A 24 1.54 -2.51 13.30
N LYS A 25 0.68 -2.20 14.30
CA LYS A 25 1.10 -2.20 15.71
C LYS A 25 1.51 -3.59 16.22
N GLU A 26 0.83 -4.64 15.74
CA GLU A 26 1.11 -6.04 16.08
C GLU A 26 2.22 -6.67 15.21
N LYS A 27 2.90 -5.88 14.37
CA LYS A 27 3.94 -6.34 13.44
C LYS A 27 3.49 -7.51 12.56
N ARG A 28 2.21 -7.51 12.17
CA ARG A 28 1.65 -8.50 11.24
C ARG A 28 1.94 -8.07 9.80
N THR A 29 1.97 -9.04 8.90
CA THR A 29 2.17 -8.78 7.47
C THR A 29 1.03 -7.92 6.92
N VAL A 30 1.40 -6.81 6.28
CA VAL A 30 0.48 -5.91 5.57
C VAL A 30 0.95 -5.80 4.12
N VAL A 31 0.05 -6.10 3.18
CA VAL A 31 0.30 -5.95 1.74
C VAL A 31 -0.64 -4.89 1.19
N MET A 32 -0.07 -3.88 0.54
CA MET A 32 -0.81 -2.81 -0.13
C MET A 32 -0.71 -3.02 -1.63
N VAL A 33 -1.86 -3.04 -2.31
CA VAL A 33 -1.95 -3.16 -3.77
C VAL A 33 -2.47 -1.85 -4.36
N PRO A 34 -1.64 -0.80 -4.47
CA PRO A 34 -2.08 0.50 -4.99
C PRO A 34 -2.27 0.43 -6.51
N ARG A 35 -3.45 0.81 -6.99
CA ARG A 35 -3.74 0.93 -8.42
C ARG A 35 -4.00 2.40 -8.77
N GLU A 36 -2.95 3.10 -9.19
CA GLU A 36 -3.01 4.52 -9.56
C GLU A 36 -1.86 4.88 -10.52
N THR A 37 -2.16 5.65 -11.58
CA THR A 37 -1.15 6.16 -12.54
C THR A 37 -1.70 7.44 -13.21
N PRO A 38 -0.93 8.55 -13.26
CA PRO A 38 0.42 8.74 -12.72
C PRO A 38 0.43 8.94 -11.20
N LEU A 39 1.57 8.61 -10.58
CA LEU A 39 1.80 8.91 -9.17
C LEU A 39 2.39 10.32 -9.03
N HIS A 40 1.78 11.16 -8.21
CA HIS A 40 2.38 12.43 -7.81
C HIS A 40 3.11 12.29 -6.46
N ALA A 41 3.89 13.31 -6.08
CA ALA A 41 4.80 13.24 -4.94
C ALA A 41 4.13 12.82 -3.61
N ILE A 42 2.89 13.23 -3.35
CA ILE A 42 2.17 12.85 -2.13
C ILE A 42 1.84 11.35 -2.12
N HIS A 43 1.47 10.77 -3.26
CA HIS A 43 1.26 9.32 -3.36
C HIS A 43 2.54 8.57 -3.03
N LEU A 44 3.67 8.99 -3.61
CA LEU A 44 4.97 8.36 -3.41
C LEU A 44 5.45 8.48 -1.97
N ARG A 45 5.30 9.65 -1.35
CA ARG A 45 5.64 9.88 0.05
C ARG A 45 4.85 8.97 0.97
N ASN A 46 3.53 8.94 0.84
CA ASN A 46 2.69 8.09 1.69
C ASN A 46 2.99 6.59 1.50
N LEU A 47 3.25 6.16 0.26
CA LEU A 47 3.64 4.78 -0.02
C LEU A 47 5.02 4.43 0.56
N SER A 48 5.97 5.38 0.50
CA SER A 48 7.29 5.24 1.10
C SER A 48 7.22 5.14 2.62
N ASP A 49 6.40 5.98 3.27
CA ASP A 49 6.22 5.98 4.71
C ASP A 49 5.66 4.62 5.18
N LEU A 50 4.65 4.09 4.49
CA LEU A 50 4.11 2.76 4.79
C LEU A 50 5.09 1.63 4.50
N ALA A 51 5.93 1.75 3.46
CA ALA A 51 6.98 0.78 3.19
C ALA A 51 8.02 0.74 4.33
N MET A 52 8.42 1.91 4.85
CA MET A 52 9.32 2.02 6.01
C MET A 52 8.69 1.48 7.30
N MET A 53 7.36 1.54 7.43
CA MET A 53 6.62 0.90 8.53
C MET A 53 6.47 -0.63 8.39
N GLY A 54 6.95 -1.22 7.29
CA GLY A 54 6.95 -2.67 7.07
C GLY A 54 5.81 -3.20 6.19
N ALA A 55 5.04 -2.33 5.51
CA ALA A 55 4.11 -2.80 4.48
C ALA A 55 4.82 -3.17 3.18
N THR A 56 4.39 -4.26 2.56
CA THR A 56 4.79 -4.59 1.19
C THR A 56 3.93 -3.78 0.22
N ILE A 57 4.57 -2.92 -0.58
CA ILE A 57 3.88 -2.17 -1.66
C ILE A 57 3.98 -2.98 -2.96
N LEU A 58 2.86 -3.56 -3.38
CA LEU A 58 2.76 -4.44 -4.54
C LEU A 58 1.75 -3.84 -5.54
N PRO A 59 2.14 -2.87 -6.38
CA PRO A 59 1.24 -2.38 -7.43
C PRO A 59 0.86 -3.52 -8.38
N PRO A 60 -0.38 -3.54 -8.92
CA PRO A 60 -0.85 -4.58 -9.83
C PRO A 60 -0.27 -4.38 -11.24
N ASN A 61 1.04 -4.60 -11.37
CA ASN A 61 1.80 -4.50 -12.60
C ASN A 61 2.10 -5.92 -13.11
N PRO A 62 1.30 -6.46 -14.05
CA PRO A 62 1.48 -7.83 -14.51
C PRO A 62 2.80 -8.01 -15.26
N ALA A 63 3.42 -9.17 -15.04
CA ALA A 63 4.66 -9.58 -15.72
C ALA A 63 4.35 -10.09 -17.13
N PHE A 64 4.81 -9.36 -18.15
CA PHE A 64 4.71 -9.81 -19.56
C PHE A 64 5.91 -10.65 -20.03
N TYR A 65 6.94 -10.79 -19.20
CA TYR A 65 8.12 -11.62 -19.53
C TYR A 65 7.90 -13.12 -19.32
N LEU A 66 6.72 -13.53 -18.83
CA LEU A 66 6.34 -14.94 -18.63
C LEU A 66 5.58 -15.52 -19.83
N PHE A 67 5.19 -14.70 -20.81
CA PHE A 67 4.62 -15.17 -22.06
C PHE A 67 5.72 -15.84 -22.90
N GLN A 68 5.88 -17.16 -22.74
CA GLN A 68 6.43 -17.98 -23.82
C GLN A 68 5.43 -17.93 -24.98
N ASN A 69 5.91 -17.60 -26.19
CA ASN A 69 5.14 -17.56 -27.42
C ASN A 69 4.07 -18.65 -27.45
N SER A 70 2.82 -18.23 -27.59
CA SER A 70 1.73 -19.10 -28.08
C SER A 70 2.01 -19.49 -29.52
#